data_AF-A0A508TPY8-F1
#
_entry.id   AF-A0A508TPY8-F1
#
_cell.length_a   1.000
_cell.length_b   1.000
_cell.length_c   1.000
_cell.angle_alpha   90.00
_cell.angle_beta   90.00
_cell.angle_gamma   90.00
#
_symmetry.space_group_name_H-M   'P 1'
#
loop_
_entity.id
_entity.type
_entity.pdbx_description
1 polymer ?
#
loop_
_entity_poly.entity_id
_entity_poly.type
_entity_poly.pdbx_seq_one_letter_code
_entity_poly.pdbx_strand_id
1 'polypeptide(L)' 'MLVTLVAILCNAQLCMEKVVTTSDQSGITMGTCAVNAQIGIADWLAKGPYHDWRLRSYKCIMGKYVPKNEV' A
#
# COMPACT_ATOMS: atom_id res chain seq x y z
N MET A 1 -14.51 -8.71 7.54
CA MET A 1 -13.21 -9.24 7.05
C MET A 1 -12.31 -8.06 6.81
N LEU A 2 -11.13 -8.04 7.42
CA LEU A 2 -10.18 -6.94 7.25
C LEU A 2 -9.44 -7.10 5.92
N VAL A 3 -9.27 -6.01 5.20
CA VAL A 3 -8.45 -5.92 3.99
C VAL A 3 -7.37 -4.88 4.19
N THR A 4 -6.13 -5.18 3.81
CA THR A 4 -5.01 -4.24 3.87
C THR A 4 -4.40 -4.08 2.49
N LEU A 5 -4.28 -2.82 2.05
CA LEU A 5 -3.57 -2.46 0.83
C LEU A 5 -2.12 -2.11 1.19
N VAL A 6 -1.18 -2.84 0.58
CA VAL A 6 0.26 -2.65 0.80
C VAL A 6 0.91 -2.24 -0.51
N ALA A 7 1.65 -1.14 -0.49
CA ALA A 7 2.50 -0.71 -1.59
C ALA A 7 3.94 -1.17 -1.37
N ILE A 8 4.59 -1.66 -2.41
CA ILE A 8 6.03 -1.91 -2.43
C ILE A 8 6.67 -0.75 -3.17
N LEU A 9 7.38 0.07 -2.42
CA LEU A 9 8.09 1.24 -2.92
C LEU A 9 9.57 0.93 -3.04
N CYS A 10 10.22 1.39 -4.12
CA CYS A 10 11.67 1.31 -4.25
C CYS A 10 12.27 2.67 -4.59
N ASN A 11 13.42 2.98 -3.98
CA ASN A 11 14.27 4.11 -4.30
C ASN A 11 15.71 3.59 -4.46
N ALA A 12 16.24 3.70 -5.68
CA ALA A 12 17.49 3.09 -6.09
C ALA A 12 17.58 1.60 -5.72
N GLN A 13 18.44 1.25 -4.76
CA GLN A 13 18.66 -0.14 -4.31
C GLN A 13 17.78 -0.55 -3.12
N LEU A 14 17.06 0.39 -2.51
CA LEU A 14 16.24 0.17 -1.32
C LEU A 14 14.79 -0.05 -1.72
N CYS A 15 14.18 -1.14 -1.25
CA CYS A 15 12.76 -1.41 -1.39
C CYS A 15 12.12 -1.61 -0.02
N MET A 16 10.92 -1.06 0.18
CA MET A 16 10.17 -1.19 1.42
C MET A 16 8.69 -1.41 1.15
N GLU A 17 8.05 -2.13 2.07
CA GLU A 17 6.62 -2.37 2.07
C GLU A 17 5.95 -1.35 3.00
N LYS A 18 4.88 -0.69 2.55
CA LYS A 18 4.14 0.29 3.33
C LYS A 18 2.65 0.02 3.24
N VAL A 19 1.98 0.08 4.40
CA VAL A 19 0.52 0.03 4.45
C VAL A 19 -0.03 1.36 3.96
N VAL A 20 -0.81 1.29 2.89
CA VAL A 20 -1.46 2.45 2.28
C VAL A 20 -2.77 2.75 3.00
N THR A 21 -3.60 1.73 3.17
CA THR A 21 -4.87 1.84 3.88
C THR A 21 -5.41 0.45 4.25
N THR A 22 -6.47 0.43 5.05
CA THR A 22 -7.20 -0.77 5.45
C THR A 22 -8.70 -0.61 5.21
N SER A 23 -9.45 -1.72 5.14
CA SER A 23 -10.92 -1.70 5.03
C SER A 23 -11.58 -0.95 6.18
N ASP A 24 -10.95 -0.93 7.36
CA ASP A 24 -11.49 -0.25 8.53
C ASP A 24 -11.34 1.28 8.43
N GLN A 25 -10.32 1.74 7.68
CA GLN A 25 -10.06 3.18 7.48
C GLN A 25 -10.78 3.76 6.26
N SER A 26 -10.81 3.02 5.15
CA SER A 26 -11.28 3.55 3.86
C SER A 26 -12.41 2.73 3.24
N GLY A 27 -12.89 1.67 3.89
CA GLY A 27 -13.96 0.82 3.36
C GLY A 27 -13.54 -0.03 2.15
N ILE A 28 -12.23 -0.14 1.85
CA ILE A 28 -11.77 -0.95 0.73
C ILE A 28 -12.19 -2.42 0.90
N THR A 29 -12.57 -3.03 -0.22
CA THR A 29 -12.90 -4.45 -0.31
C THR A 29 -11.82 -5.17 -1.09
N MET A 30 -11.87 -6.50 -1.13
CA MET A 30 -10.89 -7.28 -1.90
C MET A 30 -11.00 -7.02 -3.41
N GLY A 31 -12.22 -6.84 -3.93
CA GLY A 31 -12.44 -6.49 -5.33
C GLY A 31 -11.94 -5.08 -5.66
N THR A 32 -12.28 -4.09 -4.84
CA THR A 32 -11.82 -2.71 -5.09
C THR A 32 -10.32 -2.56 -4.89
N CYS A 33 -9.71 -3.32 -3.98
CA CYS A 33 -8.26 -3.38 -3.85
C CYS A 33 -7.60 -3.96 -5.11
N ALA A 34 -8.12 -5.05 -5.68
CA ALA A 34 -7.52 -5.66 -6.87
C ALA A 34 -7.62 -4.78 -8.14
N VAL A 35 -8.69 -3.97 -8.27
CA VAL A 35 -8.95 -3.18 -9.49
C VAL A 35 -8.51 -1.72 -9.34
N ASN A 36 -8.76 -1.10 -8.19
CA ASN A 36 -8.62 0.35 -8.00
C ASN A 36 -7.45 0.76 -7.12
N ALA A 37 -6.66 -0.21 -6.60
CA ALA A 37 -5.54 0.10 -5.70
C ALA A 37 -4.55 1.10 -6.30
N GLN A 38 -4.27 1.04 -7.61
CA GLN A 38 -3.30 1.94 -8.23
C GLN A 38 -3.65 3.42 -8.05
N ILE A 39 -4.93 3.78 -8.16
CA ILE A 39 -5.39 5.16 -7.95
C ILE A 39 -5.20 5.56 -6.49
N GLY A 40 -5.61 4.69 -5.56
CA GLY A 40 -5.44 4.94 -4.13
C GLY A 40 -3.97 5.05 -3.70
N ILE A 41 -3.08 4.24 -4.28
CA ILE A 41 -1.64 4.31 -4.03
C ILE A 41 -1.04 5.59 -4.61
N ALA A 42 -1.45 6.00 -5.82
CA ALA A 42 -0.95 7.22 -6.44
C ALA A 42 -1.30 8.46 -5.62
N ASP A 43 -2.56 8.58 -5.16
CA ASP A 43 -2.99 9.67 -4.28
C ASP A 43 -2.25 9.65 -2.94
N TRP A 44 -2.10 8.47 -2.33
CA TRP A 44 -1.33 8.30 -1.09
C TRP A 44 0.15 8.68 -1.26
N LEU A 45 0.78 8.28 -2.38
CA LEU A 45 2.17 8.59 -2.68
C LEU A 45 2.37 10.10 -2.91
N ALA A 46 1.41 10.76 -3.56
CA ALA A 46 1.44 12.20 -3.81
C ALA A 46 1.28 13.04 -2.54
N LYS A 47 0.62 12.50 -1.50
CA LYS A 47 0.41 13.17 -0.21
C LYS A 47 1.43 12.78 0.87
N GLY A 48 2.10 11.65 0.70
CA GLY A 48 3.04 11.09 1.67
C GLY A 48 4.48 11.58 1.49
N PRO A 49 5.39 11.26 2.43
CA PRO A 49 6.80 11.70 2.41
C PRO A 49 7.67 10.96 1.39
N TYR A 50 7.08 10.17 0.49
CA TYR A 50 7.77 9.22 -0.38
C TYR A 50 7.89 9.72 -1.83
N HIS A 51 8.01 11.03 -2.04
CA HIS A 51 8.03 11.63 -3.39
C HIS A 51 9.15 11.09 -4.28
N ASP A 52 10.31 10.77 -3.72
CA ASP A 52 11.45 10.21 -4.46
C ASP A 52 11.36 8.68 -4.68
N TRP A 53 10.32 8.04 -4.11
CA TRP A 53 10.13 6.59 -4.21
C TRP A 53 9.17 6.25 -5.34
N ARG A 54 9.44 5.13 -6.01
CA ARG A 54 8.58 4.63 -7.09
C ARG A 54 7.83 3.38 -6.64
N LEU A 55 6.56 3.32 -7.02
CA LEU A 55 5.76 2.11 -6.86
C LEU A 55 6.31 1.01 -7.77
N ARG A 56 6.76 -0.10 -7.17
CA ARG A 56 7.18 -1.30 -7.90
C ARG A 56 6.05 -2.29 -8.09
N SER A 57 5.26 -2.51 -7.03
CA SER A 57 4.09 -3.39 -7.04
C SER A 57 3.23 -3.11 -5.81
N TYR A 58 2.07 -3.75 -5.74
CA TYR A 58 1.18 -3.67 -4.58
C TYR A 58 0.58 -5.04 -4.27
N LYS A 59 0.06 -5.18 -3.05
CA LYS A 59 -0.58 -6.41 -2.55
C LYS A 59 -1.87 -6.06 -1.84
N CYS A 60 -2.87 -6.90 -2.04
CA CYS A 60 -4.12 -6.90 -1.28
C CYS A 60 -4.09 -8.08 -0.33
N ILE A 61 -4.04 -7.80 0.97
CA ILE A 61 -3.88 -8.81 2.01
C ILE A 61 -5.16 -8.88 2.82
N MET A 62 -5.60 -10.10 3.11
CA MET A 62 -6.69 -10.34 4.06
C MET A 62 -6.11 -10.32 5.48
N GLY A 63 -6.64 -9.45 6.35
CA GLY A 63 -6.19 -9.28 7.72
C GLY A 63 -5.20 -8.14 7.92
N LYS A 64 -4.67 -8.04 9.16
CA LYS A 64 -3.66 -7.06 9.53
C LYS A 64 -2.34 -7.42 8.85
N TYR A 65 -1.60 -6.41 8.42
CA TYR A 65 -0.28 -6.58 7.85
C TYR A 65 0.73 -5.68 8.55
N VAL A 66 1.87 -6.26 8.94
CA VAL A 66 3.00 -5.55 9.54
C VAL A 66 4.20 -5.76 8.61
N PRO A 67 4.73 -4.69 7.98
CA PRO A 67 5.91 -4.78 7.14
C PRO A 67 7.11 -5.31 7.94
N LYS A 68 7.89 -6.21 7.34
CA LYS A 68 9.07 -6.82 8.01
C LYS A 68 10.19 -5.82 8.34
N ASN A 69 10.17 -4.63 7.74
CA ASN A 69 11.18 -3.59 7.90
C ASN A 69 10.73 -2.43 8.82
N GLU A 70 9.63 -2.60 9.57
CA GLU A 70 9.15 -1.64 10.60
C GLU A 70 9.39 -2.17 12.03
N VAL A 71 10.59 -2.70 12.30
CA VAL A 71 11.03 -3.08 13.66
C VAL A 71 12.09 -2.10 14.16
#